data_AF-A0A9J6FSA2-F1
#
_entry.id   AF-A0A9J6FSA2-F1
#
_cell.length_a   1.000
_cell.length_b   1.000
_cell.length_c   1.000
_cell.angle_alpha   90.00
_cell.angle_beta   90.00
_cell.angle_gamma   90.00
#
_symmetry.space_group_name_H-M   'P 1'
#
loop_
_entity.id
_entity.type
_entity.pdbx_description
1 polymer ?
#
loop_
_entity_poly.entity_id
_entity_poly.type
_entity_poly.pdbx_seq_one_letter_code
_entity_poly.pdbx_strand_id
1 'polypeptide(L)'
;MERRPFFIIGHMANSLYDIDVFLESGANALEADIQFSLAGTPTWVYHGVPCDCFRVCTRYAAVTEYLDYLRSVTSVGKHPSRAVRSSFEAKPQI
;
A
#
# COMPACT_ATOMS: atom_id res chain seq x y z
N MET A 1 3.95 -26.39 -21.20
CA MET A 1 3.59 -24.97 -21.39
C MET A 1 3.82 -24.26 -20.07
N GLU A 2 4.68 -23.24 -20.05
CA GLU A 2 4.83 -22.35 -18.89
C GLU A 2 3.75 -21.26 -18.94
N ARG A 3 3.17 -20.94 -17.78
CA ARG A 3 2.16 -19.88 -17.65
C ARG A 3 2.86 -18.55 -17.35
N ARG A 4 2.41 -17.46 -17.98
CA ARG A 4 2.91 -16.11 -17.67
C ARG A 4 2.43 -15.70 -16.26
N PRO A 5 3.32 -15.28 -15.35
CA PRO A 5 2.92 -14.74 -14.06
C PRO A 5 2.29 -13.35 -14.20
N PHE A 6 1.39 -13.01 -13.30
CA PHE A 6 0.73 -11.69 -13.24
C PHE A 6 0.74 -11.14 -11.81
N PHE A 7 0.73 -9.81 -11.71
CA PHE A 7 0.51 -9.10 -10.46
C PHE A 7 -0.92 -8.57 -10.40
N ILE A 8 -1.64 -8.90 -9.34
CA ILE A 8 -2.91 -8.29 -8.95
C ILE A 8 -2.57 -7.24 -7.91
N ILE A 9 -2.63 -5.97 -8.32
CA ILE A 9 -2.20 -4.83 -7.51
C ILE A 9 -3.43 -4.20 -6.85
N GLY A 10 -3.49 -4.23 -5.52
CA GLY A 10 -4.47 -3.47 -4.74
C GLY A 10 -4.17 -1.97 -4.82
N HIS A 11 -5.05 -1.19 -5.44
CA HIS A 11 -4.90 0.25 -5.67
C HIS A 11 -5.22 1.07 -4.42
N MET A 12 -4.45 2.13 -4.12
CA MET A 12 -4.68 3.08 -3.02
C MET A 12 -4.78 2.36 -1.66
N ALA A 13 -3.82 1.47 -1.38
CA ALA A 13 -3.70 0.72 -0.14
C ALA A 13 -3.02 1.58 0.94
N ASN A 14 -3.69 2.64 1.39
CA ASN A 14 -3.04 3.70 2.18
C ASN A 14 -3.13 3.54 3.69
N SER A 15 -3.73 2.44 4.17
CA SER A 15 -3.82 2.12 5.59
C SER A 15 -3.51 0.66 5.86
N LEU A 16 -3.25 0.35 7.13
CA LEU A 16 -3.00 -1.02 7.60
C LEU A 16 -4.21 -1.92 7.30
N TYR A 17 -5.42 -1.38 7.45
CA TYR A 17 -6.66 -2.07 7.09
C TYR A 17 -6.72 -2.40 5.59
N ASP A 18 -6.32 -1.46 4.73
CA ASP A 18 -6.36 -1.70 3.29
C ASP A 18 -5.34 -2.79 2.86
N ILE A 19 -4.16 -2.85 3.51
CA ILE A 19 -3.19 -3.93 3.33
C ILE A 19 -3.87 -5.29 3.56
N ASP A 20 -4.52 -5.47 4.70
CA ASP A 20 -5.16 -6.75 5.04
C ASP A 20 -6.30 -7.09 4.07
N VAL A 21 -7.19 -6.13 3.80
CA VAL A 21 -8.33 -6.33 2.90
C VAL A 21 -7.87 -6.75 1.50
N PHE A 22 -6.88 -6.08 0.92
CA PHE A 22 -6.42 -6.42 -0.42
C PHE A 22 -5.72 -7.77 -0.46
N LEU A 23 -4.86 -8.08 0.51
CA LEU A 23 -4.17 -9.36 0.57
C LEU A 23 -5.13 -10.53 0.82
N GLU A 24 -6.14 -10.35 1.69
CA GLU A 24 -7.19 -11.35 1.91
C GLU A 24 -8.10 -11.54 0.69
N SER A 25 -8.28 -10.49 -0.11
CA SER A 25 -9.04 -10.53 -1.37
C SER A 25 -8.24 -11.14 -2.54
N GLY A 26 -6.98 -11.54 -2.32
CA GLY A 26 -6.15 -12.22 -3.33
C GLY A 26 -5.18 -11.34 -4.09
N ALA A 27 -4.96 -10.08 -3.67
CA ALA A 27 -3.88 -9.28 -4.22
C ALA A 27 -2.52 -9.92 -3.86
N ASN A 28 -1.59 -9.89 -4.82
CA ASN A 28 -0.19 -10.30 -4.60
C ASN A 28 0.78 -9.11 -4.74
N ALA A 29 0.22 -7.92 -4.91
CA ALA A 29 0.92 -6.65 -4.90
C ALA A 29 0.01 -5.54 -4.37
N LEU A 30 0.61 -4.47 -3.86
CA LEU A 30 -0.09 -3.30 -3.34
C LEU A 30 0.51 -2.04 -3.95
N GLU A 31 -0.31 -1.03 -4.17
CA GLU A 31 0.09 0.32 -4.50
C GLU A 31 -0.34 1.25 -3.34
N ALA A 32 0.53 2.17 -2.96
CA ALA A 32 0.29 3.11 -1.88
C ALA A 32 0.85 4.50 -2.19
N ASP A 33 0.08 5.54 -1.87
CA ASP A 33 0.41 6.95 -2.10
C ASP A 33 1.27 7.50 -0.95
N ILE A 34 2.49 7.91 -1.23
CA ILE A 34 3.41 8.52 -0.27
C ILE A 34 3.36 10.03 -0.39
N GLN A 35 2.81 10.70 0.62
CA GLN A 35 2.81 12.15 0.71
C GLN A 35 4.13 12.67 1.28
N PHE A 36 4.76 13.60 0.55
CA PHE A 36 6.00 14.26 0.94
C PHE A 36 5.75 15.67 1.43
N SER A 37 6.38 16.05 2.54
CA SER A 37 6.37 17.43 3.02
C SER A 37 7.02 18.39 2.02
N LEU A 38 6.86 19.70 2.23
CA LEU A 38 7.56 20.73 1.44
C LEU A 38 9.11 20.58 1.47
N ALA A 39 9.65 19.94 2.50
CA ALA A 39 11.07 19.62 2.61
C ALA A 39 11.46 18.29 1.91
N GLY A 40 10.54 17.64 1.22
CA GLY A 40 10.76 16.34 0.57
C GLY A 40 10.84 15.16 1.54
N THR A 41 10.33 15.29 2.76
CA THR A 41 10.30 14.19 3.73
C THR A 41 9.00 13.41 3.59
N PRO A 42 9.01 12.07 3.43
CA PRO A 42 7.79 11.28 3.42
C PRO A 42 7.12 11.32 4.79
N THR A 43 5.84 11.65 4.84
CA THR A 43 5.09 11.90 6.08
C THR A 43 3.95 10.90 6.27
N TRP A 44 3.06 10.84 5.28
CA TRP A 44 1.86 10.04 5.32
C TRP A 44 1.78 9.11 4.13
N VAL A 45 1.16 7.96 4.34
CA VAL A 45 0.59 7.18 3.24
C VAL A 45 -0.84 7.68 3.08
N TYR A 46 -1.12 8.51 2.07
CA TYR A 46 -2.37 9.24 1.95
C TYR A 46 -2.59 9.75 0.52
N HIS A 47 -3.82 9.57 0.01
CA HIS A 47 -4.23 10.07 -1.30
C HIS A 47 -4.96 11.43 -1.20
N GLY A 48 -6.04 11.48 -0.43
CA GLY A 48 -6.94 12.64 -0.39
C GLY A 48 -7.95 12.68 -1.54
N VAL A 49 -8.84 13.68 -1.53
CA VAL A 49 -9.87 13.86 -2.57
C VAL A 49 -9.35 14.76 -3.71
N PRO A 50 -9.75 14.51 -4.97
CA PRO A 50 -10.58 13.41 -5.47
C PRO A 50 -9.79 12.09 -5.58
N CYS A 51 -10.48 10.95 -5.53
CA CYS A 51 -9.92 9.63 -5.82
C CYS A 51 -10.95 8.76 -6.59
N ASP A 52 -10.58 7.52 -6.89
CA ASP A 52 -11.47 6.53 -7.53
C ASP A 52 -12.87 6.48 -6.90
N CYS A 53 -13.89 6.34 -7.74
CA CYS A 53 -15.28 6.31 -7.32
C CYS A 53 -15.55 5.26 -6.22
N PHE A 54 -16.35 5.66 -5.22
CA PHE A 54 -16.79 4.80 -4.11
C PHE A 54 -15.67 4.29 -3.18
N ARG A 55 -14.46 4.84 -3.29
CA ARG A 55 -13.37 4.60 -2.33
C ARG A 55 -13.40 5.62 -1.20
N VAL A 56 -12.94 5.20 -0.02
CA VAL A 56 -12.66 6.13 1.09
C VAL A 56 -11.27 6.73 0.87
N CYS A 57 -11.21 7.89 0.22
CA CYS A 57 -9.96 8.56 -0.15
C CYS A 57 -9.12 9.05 1.04
N THR A 58 -9.72 9.06 2.23
CA THR A 58 -9.16 9.70 3.43
C THR A 58 -8.57 8.72 4.43
N ARG A 59 -8.43 7.44 4.07
CA ARG A 59 -7.64 6.49 4.88
C ARG A 59 -6.16 6.83 4.77
N TYR A 60 -5.46 6.75 5.90
CA TYR A 60 -4.04 7.05 5.96
C TYR A 60 -3.33 6.28 7.08
N ALA A 61 -2.01 6.29 7.01
CA ALA A 61 -1.11 5.87 8.08
C ALA A 61 0.16 6.75 8.06
N ALA A 62 0.86 6.85 9.19
CA ALA A 62 2.21 7.40 9.16
C ALA A 62 3.12 6.49 8.32
N VAL A 63 4.04 7.06 7.53
CA VAL A 63 4.89 6.25 6.64
C VAL A 63 5.67 5.18 7.40
N THR A 64 6.19 5.50 8.59
CA THR A 64 6.93 4.55 9.42
C THR A 64 6.05 3.39 9.90
N GLU A 65 4.85 3.70 10.37
CA GLU A 65 3.87 2.71 10.82
C GLU A 65 3.45 1.78 9.67
N TYR A 66 3.18 2.36 8.50
CA TYR A 66 2.82 1.60 7.30
C TYR A 66 3.95 0.65 6.87
N LEU A 67 5.20 1.13 6.82
CA LEU A 67 6.35 0.31 6.44
C LEU A 67 6.68 -0.78 7.47
N ASP A 68 6.53 -0.48 8.77
CA ASP A 68 6.71 -1.48 9.83
C ASP A 68 5.63 -2.58 9.74
N TYR A 69 4.38 -2.19 9.47
CA TYR A 69 3.30 -3.15 9.28
C TYR A 69 3.51 -3.99 8.01
N LEU A 70 3.84 -3.34 6.88
CA LEU A 70 4.14 -4.00 5.63
C LEU A 70 5.31 -5.00 5.77
N ARG A 71 6.35 -4.62 6.50
CA ARG A 71 7.46 -5.53 6.87
C ARG A 71 6.94 -6.72 7.67
N SER A 72 6.06 -6.50 8.63
CA SER A 72 5.54 -7.57 9.48
C SER A 72 4.74 -8.62 8.71
N VAL A 73 4.00 -8.23 7.67
CA VAL A 73 3.18 -9.13 6.84
C VAL A 73 3.95 -9.79 5.69
N THR A 74 5.13 -9.26 5.32
CA THR A 74 5.98 -9.79 4.25
C THR A 74 7.21 -10.58 4.75
N SER A 75 7.54 -10.49 6.04
CA SER A 75 8.68 -11.19 6.64
C SER A 75 8.36 -12.67 6.87
N VAL A 76 9.24 -13.55 6.35
CA VAL A 76 9.18 -15.00 6.57
C VAL A 76 9.30 -15.29 8.07
N GLY A 77 8.24 -15.82 8.68
CA GLY A 77 8.20 -16.18 10.10
C GLY A 77 6.92 -15.76 10.83
N LYS A 78 6.29 -14.65 10.44
CA LYS A 78 4.96 -14.27 10.96
C LYS A 78 3.82 -14.77 10.06
N HIS A 79 3.98 -14.71 8.74
CA HIS A 79 3.02 -15.23 7.76
C HIS A 79 3.79 -15.87 6.59
N PRO A 80 4.01 -17.20 6.58
CA PRO A 80 4.94 -17.87 5.66
C PRO A 80 4.55 -17.84 4.17
N SER A 81 3.42 -17.21 3.80
CA SER A 81 2.83 -17.27 2.46
C SER A 81 2.47 -15.92 1.83
N ARG A 82 2.84 -14.78 2.43
CA ARG A 82 2.49 -13.44 1.90
C ARG A 82 3.72 -12.72 1.31
N ALA A 83 4.22 -13.22 0.18
CA ALA A 83 5.17 -12.46 -0.63
C ALA A 83 4.41 -11.42 -1.45
N VAL A 84 4.58 -10.13 -1.13
CA VAL A 84 3.84 -9.02 -1.73
C VAL A 84 4.82 -8.07 -2.39
N ARG A 85 4.61 -7.76 -3.68
CA ARG A 85 5.33 -6.66 -4.34
C ARG A 85 4.63 -5.34 -3.97
N SER A 86 5.39 -4.34 -3.53
CA SER A 86 4.83 -3.02 -3.24
C SER A 86 5.24 -2.00 -4.29
N SER A 87 4.32 -1.13 -4.67
CA SER A 87 4.48 0.04 -5.53
C SER A 87 4.19 1.30 -4.70
N PHE A 88 5.01 2.33 -4.81
CA PHE A 88 4.81 3.58 -4.09
C PHE A 88 4.63 4.73 -5.07
N GLU A 89 3.49 5.42 -5.01
CA GLU A 89 3.23 6.62 -5.78
C GLU A 89 3.64 7.86 -4.98
N ALA A 90 4.62 8.63 -5.47
CA ALA A 90 5.08 9.84 -4.77
C ALA A 90 4.13 11.02 -5.03
N LYS A 91 3.56 11.59 -3.95
CA LYS A 91 2.66 12.75 -3.99
C LYS A 91 3.28 13.95 -3.24
N PRO A 92 3.29 15.15 -3.83
CA PRO A 92 3.65 16.35 -3.07
C PRO A 92 2.56 16.68 -2.03
N GLN A 93 2.94 17.31 -0.93
CA GLN A 93 2.00 17.97 -0.03
C GLN A 93 1.35 19.15 -0.79
N ILE A 94 0.03 19.11 -0.91
CA ILE A 94 -0.81 20.17 -1.49
C ILE A 94 -1.34 21.04 -0.35
#